data_AF-A0A7W9MZ91-F1
#
_entry.id   AF-A0A7W9MZ91-F1
#
_cell.length_a   1.000
_cell.length_b   1.000
_cell.length_c   1.000
_cell.angle_alpha   90.00
_cell.angle_beta   90.00
_cell.angle_gamma   90.00
#
_symmetry.space_group_name_H-M   'P 1'
#
loop_
_entity.id
_entity.type
_entity.pdbx_description
1 polymer ?
#
loop_
_entity_poly.entity_id
_entity_poly.type
_entity_poly.pdbx_seq_one_letter_code
_entity_poly.pdbx_strand_id
1 'polypeptide(L)'
;MISIGEFALSTGLSVKALRFYDERGLLVPAEVDPHTGYRRYGAAQLRTAVVVRILRTAGMSVEDVKTALQEPDRLADLLQGHAAELERRRDLEDRAMRRAHGLLSGGGMLDDGPSASADAVRFRTAERAGWVAVVDRLHLDADELSDVVETMDAAERHLERLAQALRQAGVRVTGGFWAGLEQVPGSPAVVEQRLALPVDGELPEGFAVPGLRIASGVLPRREEAYVVMTMTDDEPDLLVDAPGGPLPPEEMIVLSEVLEERGLDRSEVRQRGLGRIGDAGDGVTEGEDVYAMEAAVTVRVLD
;
A
#
# COMPACT_ATOMS: atom_id res chain seq x y z
N MET A 1 23.54 2.54 -45.53
CA MET A 1 23.46 1.58 -44.41
C MET A 1 24.64 1.83 -43.48
N ILE A 2 24.39 1.94 -42.18
CA ILE A 2 25.34 2.30 -41.12
C ILE A 2 25.67 1.04 -40.32
N SER A 3 26.94 0.80 -39.99
CA SER A 3 27.31 -0.36 -39.17
C SER A 3 26.77 -0.22 -37.73
N ILE A 4 26.59 -1.33 -37.01
CA ILE A 4 26.15 -1.28 -35.60
C ILE A 4 27.05 -0.42 -34.71
N GLY A 5 28.36 -0.38 -34.98
CA GLY A 5 29.32 0.44 -34.22
C GLY A 5 29.15 1.94 -34.48
N GLU A 6 29.07 2.34 -35.76
CA GLU A 6 28.83 3.74 -36.13
C GLU A 6 27.44 4.21 -35.68
N PHE A 7 26.44 3.33 -35.73
CA PHE A 7 25.09 3.62 -35.26
C PHE A 7 25.04 3.78 -33.75
N ALA A 8 25.75 2.92 -33.00
CA ALA A 8 25.93 3.06 -31.55
C ALA A 8 26.56 4.42 -31.19
N LEU A 9 27.65 4.80 -31.87
CA LEU A 9 28.32 6.09 -31.65
C LEU A 9 27.39 7.28 -31.94
N SER A 10 26.61 7.21 -33.02
CA SER A 10 25.74 8.30 -33.45
C SER A 10 24.49 8.48 -32.57
N THR A 11 24.04 7.41 -31.90
CA THR A 11 22.81 7.41 -31.10
C THR A 11 23.05 7.39 -29.60
N GLY A 12 24.29 7.15 -29.17
CA GLY A 12 24.65 6.95 -27.76
C GLY A 12 24.14 5.64 -27.17
N LEU A 13 23.58 4.73 -27.99
CA LEU A 13 23.21 3.38 -27.59
C LEU A 13 24.44 2.47 -27.62
N SER A 14 24.60 1.61 -26.62
CA SER A 14 25.66 0.61 -26.68
C SER A 14 25.33 -0.47 -27.72
N VAL A 15 26.36 -1.11 -28.30
CA VAL A 15 26.18 -2.27 -29.20
C VAL A 15 25.40 -3.39 -28.51
N LYS A 16 25.60 -3.59 -27.20
CA LYS A 16 24.84 -4.55 -26.40
C LYS A 16 23.35 -4.17 -26.36
N ALA A 17 23.02 -2.90 -26.12
CA ALA A 17 21.65 -2.43 -26.11
C ALA A 17 20.98 -2.60 -27.49
N LEU A 18 21.69 -2.29 -28.58
CA LEU A 18 21.16 -2.46 -29.95
C LEU A 18 20.82 -3.92 -30.26
N ARG A 19 21.66 -4.89 -29.85
CA ARG A 19 21.36 -6.33 -30.00
C ARG A 19 20.17 -6.75 -29.14
N PHE A 20 20.13 -6.29 -27.90
CA PHE A 20 19.03 -6.57 -26.97
C PHE A 20 17.69 -6.00 -27.47
N TYR A 21 17.69 -4.81 -28.08
CA TYR A 21 16.49 -4.20 -28.66
C TYR A 21 16.06 -4.87 -29.96
N ASP A 22 17.00 -5.36 -30.78
CA ASP A 22 16.69 -6.21 -31.93
C ASP A 22 16.00 -7.51 -31.49
N GLU A 23 16.58 -8.23 -30.53
CA GLU A 23 16.00 -9.47 -29.97
C GLU A 23 14.59 -9.27 -29.40
N ARG A 24 14.32 -8.09 -28.83
CA ARG A 24 13.01 -7.71 -28.31
C ARG A 24 12.10 -7.08 -29.36
N GLY A 25 12.55 -6.85 -30.59
CA GLY A 25 11.77 -6.19 -31.64
C GLY A 25 11.51 -4.69 -31.39
N LEU A 26 12.21 -4.06 -30.45
CA LEU A 26 12.10 -2.61 -30.20
C LEU A 26 12.82 -1.79 -31.27
N LEU A 27 14.00 -2.24 -31.71
CA LEU A 27 14.78 -1.55 -32.74
C LEU A 27 15.47 -2.59 -33.64
N VAL A 28 14.72 -3.08 -34.62
CA VAL A 28 15.18 -4.11 -35.56
C VAL A 28 16.14 -3.49 -36.58
N PRO A 29 17.31 -4.09 -36.86
CA PRO A 29 18.21 -3.61 -37.90
C PRO A 29 17.53 -3.71 -39.27
N ALA A 30 17.81 -2.73 -40.14
CA ALA A 30 17.29 -2.76 -41.50
C ALA A 30 17.88 -3.92 -42.33
N GLU A 31 19.05 -4.44 -41.96
CA GLU A 31 19.68 -5.58 -42.60
C GLU A 31 20.51 -6.39 -41.59
N VAL A 32 20.43 -7.71 -41.68
CA VAL A 32 21.33 -8.65 -41.00
C VAL A 32 22.00 -9.50 -42.05
N ASP A 33 23.33 -9.46 -42.12
CA ASP A 33 24.10 -10.29 -43.04
C ASP A 33 23.89 -11.78 -42.67
N PRO A 34 23.40 -12.62 -43.60
CA PRO A 34 23.01 -13.99 -43.29
C PRO A 34 24.18 -14.95 -43.06
N HIS A 35 25.40 -14.58 -43.45
CA HIS A 35 26.59 -15.42 -43.32
C HIS A 35 27.40 -15.08 -42.07
N THR A 36 27.38 -13.80 -41.67
CA THR A 36 28.22 -13.26 -40.59
C THR A 36 27.43 -12.75 -39.38
N GLY A 37 26.13 -12.52 -39.54
CA GLY A 37 25.27 -11.95 -38.51
C GLY A 37 25.50 -10.45 -38.25
N TYR A 38 26.26 -9.76 -39.12
CA TYR A 38 26.50 -8.33 -38.98
C TYR A 38 25.22 -7.53 -39.20
N ARG A 39 24.91 -6.66 -38.23
CA ARG A 39 23.73 -5.81 -38.25
C ARG A 39 24.05 -4.45 -38.86
N ARG A 40 23.18 -3.98 -39.74
CA ARG A 40 23.25 -2.67 -40.36
C ARG A 40 21.93 -1.93 -40.20
N TYR A 41 22.04 -0.63 -39.96
CA TYR A 41 20.89 0.24 -39.71
C TYR A 41 20.76 1.29 -40.81
N GLY A 42 19.53 1.69 -41.10
CA GLY A 42 19.23 2.80 -42.00
C GLY A 42 19.43 4.15 -41.32
N ALA A 43 19.79 5.18 -42.10
CA ALA A 43 19.87 6.55 -41.57
C ALA A 43 18.51 7.04 -41.02
N ALA A 44 17.40 6.61 -41.63
CA ALA A 44 16.05 6.91 -41.14
C ALA A 44 15.77 6.34 -39.73
N GLN A 45 16.48 5.29 -39.31
CA GLN A 45 16.32 4.68 -37.98
C GLN A 45 17.01 5.48 -36.87
N LEU A 46 17.86 6.46 -37.21
CA LEU A 46 18.57 7.29 -36.22
C LEU A 46 17.58 8.05 -35.32
N ARG A 47 16.53 8.65 -35.89
CA ARG A 47 15.54 9.39 -35.11
C ARG A 47 14.83 8.47 -34.12
N THR A 48 14.39 7.30 -34.57
CA THR A 48 13.76 6.29 -33.70
C THR A 48 14.70 5.84 -32.60
N ALA A 49 15.97 5.58 -32.91
CA ALA A 49 16.97 5.17 -31.94
C ALA A 49 17.26 6.24 -30.87
N VAL A 50 17.26 7.52 -31.26
CA VAL A 50 17.37 8.65 -30.31
C VAL A 50 16.15 8.71 -29.39
N VAL A 51 14.93 8.54 -29.92
CA VAL A 51 13.72 8.47 -29.10
C VAL A 51 13.79 7.30 -28.11
N VAL A 52 14.15 6.09 -28.58
CA VAL A 52 14.37 4.92 -27.72
C VAL A 52 15.39 5.24 -26.62
N ARG A 53 16.51 5.88 -26.97
CA ARG A 53 17.54 6.27 -25.99
C ARG A 53 16.99 7.22 -24.93
N ILE A 54 16.24 8.25 -25.32
CA ILE A 54 15.66 9.24 -24.40
C ILE A 54 14.69 8.56 -23.43
N LEU A 55 13.71 7.82 -23.95
CA LEU A 55 12.68 7.20 -23.11
C LEU A 55 13.26 6.12 -22.19
N ARG A 56 14.24 5.34 -22.66
CA ARG A 56 14.97 4.38 -21.80
C ARG A 56 15.85 5.06 -20.77
N THR A 57 16.35 6.28 -21.04
CA THR A 57 17.08 7.07 -20.04
C THR A 57 16.14 7.63 -18.98
N ALA A 58 14.90 7.95 -19.34
CA ALA A 58 13.87 8.33 -18.39
C ALA A 58 13.42 7.16 -17.48
N GLY A 59 13.82 5.92 -17.78
CA GLY A 59 13.52 4.74 -16.96
C GLY A 59 12.31 3.92 -17.43
N MET A 60 11.63 4.33 -18.51
CA MET A 60 10.46 3.62 -19.05
C MET A 60 10.84 2.22 -19.54
N SER A 61 9.97 1.22 -19.39
CA SER A 61 10.22 -0.18 -19.79
C SER A 61 10.41 -0.36 -21.31
N VAL A 62 10.89 -1.52 -21.77
CA VAL A 62 11.01 -1.77 -23.23
C VAL A 62 9.62 -1.81 -23.87
N GLU A 63 8.67 -2.36 -23.15
CA GLU A 63 7.27 -2.54 -23.54
C GLU A 63 6.58 -1.17 -23.68
N ASP A 64 6.73 -0.27 -22.71
CA ASP A 64 6.18 1.09 -22.80
C ASP A 64 6.78 1.87 -23.97
N VAL A 65 8.09 1.73 -24.19
CA VAL A 65 8.76 2.40 -25.31
C VAL A 65 8.27 1.85 -26.65
N LYS A 66 7.98 0.54 -26.77
CA LYS A 66 7.35 -0.02 -27.98
C LYS A 66 5.96 0.57 -28.18
N THR A 67 5.13 0.57 -27.14
CA THR A 67 3.78 1.13 -27.19
C THR A 67 3.82 2.60 -27.62
N ALA A 68 4.69 3.40 -27.02
CA ALA A 68 4.88 4.81 -27.38
C ALA A 68 5.30 5.03 -28.84
N LEU A 69 6.09 4.12 -29.42
CA LEU A 69 6.50 4.20 -30.83
C LEU A 69 5.42 3.73 -31.80
N GLN A 70 4.57 2.79 -31.39
CA GLN A 70 3.50 2.21 -32.21
C GLN A 70 2.20 3.03 -32.12
N GLU A 71 1.93 3.63 -30.97
CA GLU A 71 0.72 4.37 -30.63
C GLU A 71 1.11 5.76 -30.09
N PRO A 72 1.51 6.71 -30.96
CA PRO A 72 1.97 8.04 -30.53
C PRO A 72 0.95 8.83 -29.71
N ASP A 73 -0.35 8.58 -29.92
CA ASP A 73 -1.43 9.23 -29.18
C ASP A 73 -1.42 8.86 -27.69
N ARG A 74 -0.86 7.71 -27.33
CA ARG A 74 -0.70 7.26 -25.92
C ARG A 74 0.58 7.72 -25.27
N LEU A 75 1.47 8.39 -26.01
CA LEU A 75 2.76 8.83 -25.48
C LEU A 75 2.58 9.78 -24.29
N ALA A 76 1.62 10.71 -24.37
CA ALA A 76 1.36 11.67 -23.30
C ALA A 76 0.96 10.94 -22.00
N ASP A 77 -0.01 10.03 -22.09
CA ASP A 77 -0.50 9.25 -20.95
C ASP A 77 0.59 8.36 -20.34
N LEU A 78 1.40 7.69 -21.18
CA LEU A 78 2.52 6.87 -20.72
C LEU A 78 3.60 7.70 -20.01
N LEU A 79 3.91 8.89 -20.53
CA LEU A 79 4.86 9.79 -19.89
C LEU A 79 4.33 10.34 -18.57
N GLN A 80 3.04 10.70 -18.51
CA GLN A 80 2.40 11.20 -17.30
C GLN A 80 2.36 10.10 -16.22
N GLY A 81 1.94 8.89 -16.56
CA GLY A 81 1.94 7.76 -15.64
C GLY A 81 3.33 7.42 -15.10
N HIS A 82 4.34 7.41 -15.98
CA HIS A 82 5.73 7.19 -15.58
C HIS A 82 6.29 8.32 -14.71
N ALA A 83 5.94 9.57 -14.99
CA ALA A 83 6.36 10.71 -14.19
C ALA A 83 5.75 10.65 -12.77
N ALA A 84 4.46 10.34 -12.65
CA ALA A 84 3.80 10.17 -11.37
C ALA A 84 4.40 9.02 -10.53
N GLU A 85 4.75 7.90 -11.16
CA GLU A 85 5.46 6.80 -10.50
C GLU A 85 6.85 7.23 -9.99
N LEU A 86 7.61 7.99 -10.78
CA LEU A 86 8.91 8.51 -10.35
C LEU A 86 8.80 9.51 -9.19
N GLU A 87 7.77 10.36 -9.20
CA GLU A 87 7.48 11.31 -8.14
C GLU A 87 7.14 10.58 -6.83
N ARG A 88 6.18 9.64 -6.88
CA ARG A 88 5.83 8.78 -5.73
C ARG A 88 7.05 8.08 -5.13
N ARG A 89 7.94 7.54 -5.96
CA ARG A 89 9.17 6.87 -5.49
C ARG A 89 10.14 7.82 -4.81
N ARG A 90 10.36 9.00 -5.38
CA ARG A 90 11.25 10.02 -4.78
C ARG A 90 10.71 10.50 -3.44
N ASP A 91 9.40 10.72 -3.36
CA ASP A 91 8.76 11.14 -2.12
C ASP A 91 8.90 10.09 -1.02
N LEU A 92 8.77 8.80 -1.36
CA LEU A 92 9.03 7.69 -0.44
C LEU A 92 10.49 7.67 0.03
N GLU A 93 11.45 7.75 -0.90
CA GLU A 93 12.89 7.76 -0.59
C GLU A 93 13.26 8.95 0.31
N ASP A 94 12.73 10.13 0.01
CA ASP A 94 12.94 11.35 0.80
C ASP A 94 12.33 11.24 2.20
N ARG A 95 11.12 10.66 2.33
CA ARG A 95 10.52 10.35 3.65
C ARG A 95 11.37 9.35 4.43
N ALA A 96 11.81 8.27 3.80
CA ALA A 96 12.66 7.27 4.43
C ALA A 96 13.97 7.88 4.94
N MET A 97 14.63 8.72 4.14
CA MET A 97 15.84 9.43 4.55
C MET A 97 15.61 10.36 5.73
N ARG A 98 14.51 11.14 5.73
CA ARG A 98 14.15 12.01 6.87
C ARG A 98 13.93 11.20 8.15
N ARG A 99 13.14 10.11 8.08
CA ARG A 99 12.89 9.23 9.23
C ARG A 99 14.15 8.56 9.74
N ALA A 100 15.00 8.05 8.85
CA ALA A 100 16.27 7.44 9.21
C ALA A 100 17.20 8.45 9.90
N HIS A 101 17.27 9.68 9.39
CA HIS A 101 18.06 10.74 10.02
C HIS A 101 17.56 11.06 11.42
N GLY A 102 16.24 11.20 11.61
CA GLY A 102 15.63 11.42 12.92
C GLY A 102 15.99 10.30 13.91
N LEU A 103 15.70 9.05 13.54
CA LEU A 103 15.91 7.88 14.42
C LEU A 103 17.39 7.64 14.78
N LEU A 104 18.31 7.81 13.82
CA LEU A 104 19.72 7.46 14.02
C LEU A 104 20.56 8.57 14.65
N SER A 105 20.12 9.84 14.60
CA SER A 105 20.87 10.98 15.13
C SER A 105 20.70 11.17 16.65
N GLY A 106 19.99 10.27 17.33
CA GLY A 106 19.85 10.27 18.79
C GLY A 106 18.90 11.33 19.36
N GLY A 107 18.26 12.13 18.50
CA GLY A 107 16.98 12.73 18.85
C GLY A 107 15.94 11.62 18.83
N GLY A 108 15.04 11.56 19.80
CA GLY A 108 13.78 10.84 19.59
C GLY A 108 13.05 11.41 18.36
N MET A 109 11.85 10.92 18.06
CA MET A 109 10.98 11.34 16.94
C MET A 109 10.59 12.86 16.94
N LEU A 110 11.31 13.72 17.65
CA LEU A 110 10.90 15.02 18.16
C LEU A 110 11.55 16.25 17.50
N ASP A 111 12.54 16.12 16.59
CA ASP A 111 13.37 17.29 16.22
C ASP A 111 13.35 17.76 14.76
N ASP A 112 12.51 17.23 13.86
CA ASP A 112 12.17 17.93 12.58
C ASP A 112 10.96 17.23 11.91
N GLY A 113 9.79 17.90 11.90
CA GLY A 113 8.46 17.28 11.67
C GLY A 113 8.10 16.80 10.25
N PRO A 114 6.85 16.34 10.01
CA PRO A 114 5.74 16.13 10.96
C PRO A 114 5.88 14.77 11.65
N SER A 115 5.28 14.43 12.80
CA SER A 115 4.90 15.11 14.06
C SER A 115 3.94 14.21 14.85
N ALA A 116 4.11 12.89 14.83
CA ALA A 116 3.56 12.10 15.92
C ALA A 116 4.43 12.39 17.16
N SER A 117 4.05 13.39 17.94
CA SER A 117 4.57 13.57 19.30
C SER A 117 3.92 12.50 20.19
N ALA A 118 4.51 12.20 21.35
CA ALA A 118 3.82 11.44 22.40
C ALA A 118 2.39 12.01 22.71
N ASP A 119 2.17 13.31 22.45
CA ASP A 119 0.87 13.98 22.55
C ASP A 119 -0.18 13.51 21.54
N ALA A 120 0.23 12.81 20.48
CA ALA A 120 -0.67 12.17 19.52
C ALA A 120 -1.41 10.98 20.14
N VAL A 121 -0.83 10.35 21.16
CA VAL A 121 -1.45 9.23 21.89
C VAL A 121 -2.50 9.77 22.85
N ARG A 122 -3.76 9.50 22.52
CA ARG A 122 -4.91 9.92 23.33
C ARG A 122 -5.46 8.76 24.11
N PHE A 123 -6.14 9.07 25.21
CA PHE A 123 -6.76 8.08 26.08
C PHE A 123 -8.27 8.32 26.13
N ARG A 124 -9.06 7.24 26.16
CA ARG A 124 -10.51 7.31 26.37
C ARG A 124 -11.01 6.15 27.22
N THR A 125 -12.13 6.37 27.87
CA THR A 125 -12.94 5.28 28.42
C THR A 125 -13.91 4.79 27.36
N ALA A 126 -13.79 3.51 26.99
CA ALA A 126 -14.72 2.81 26.11
C ALA A 126 -15.69 1.97 26.94
N GLU A 127 -16.98 2.08 26.64
CA GLU A 127 -18.02 1.30 27.31
C GLU A 127 -18.02 -0.17 26.85
N ARG A 128 -18.70 -1.01 27.64
CA ARG A 128 -18.89 -2.42 27.31
C ARG A 128 -19.63 -2.54 25.98
N ALA A 129 -19.09 -3.32 25.06
CA ALA A 129 -19.67 -3.50 23.72
C ALA A 129 -19.59 -4.97 23.28
N GLY A 130 -20.72 -5.51 22.81
CA GLY A 130 -20.72 -6.78 22.09
C GLY A 130 -20.10 -6.60 20.71
N TRP A 131 -19.52 -7.65 20.16
CA TRP A 131 -19.01 -7.65 18.79
C TRP A 131 -19.19 -9.01 18.13
N VAL A 132 -19.31 -8.98 16.80
CA VAL A 132 -19.38 -10.15 15.93
C VAL A 132 -18.43 -9.93 14.77
N ALA A 133 -17.56 -10.89 14.49
CA ALA A 133 -16.51 -10.77 13.50
C ALA A 133 -16.54 -11.91 12.50
N VAL A 134 -16.18 -11.60 11.25
CA VAL A 134 -15.62 -12.60 10.34
C VAL A 134 -14.16 -12.79 10.70
N VAL A 135 -13.70 -14.04 10.71
CA VAL A 135 -12.30 -14.37 11.00
C VAL A 135 -11.65 -15.02 9.78
N ASP A 136 -10.81 -14.26 9.11
CA ASP A 136 -10.05 -14.69 7.94
C ASP A 136 -8.63 -15.10 8.35
N ARG A 137 -7.99 -15.97 7.57
CA ARG A 137 -6.59 -16.36 7.77
C ARG A 137 -5.75 -15.74 6.68
N LEU A 138 -4.78 -14.94 7.09
CA LEU A 138 -3.86 -14.28 6.19
C LEU A 138 -2.49 -14.97 6.29
N HIS A 139 -1.91 -15.22 5.12
CA HIS A 139 -0.56 -15.72 4.97
C HIS A 139 0.35 -14.53 4.67
N LEU A 140 1.27 -14.23 5.60
CA LEU A 140 2.14 -13.05 5.53
C LEU A 140 3.32 -13.23 4.57
N ASP A 141 3.48 -14.42 3.99
CA ASP A 141 4.48 -14.78 2.99
C ASP A 141 3.93 -14.78 1.55
N ALA A 142 2.78 -14.15 1.31
CA ALA A 142 2.25 -13.98 -0.03
C ALA A 142 3.20 -13.09 -0.85
N ASP A 143 3.92 -13.71 -1.79
CA ASP A 143 4.93 -13.06 -2.64
C ASP A 143 4.30 -12.15 -3.72
N GLU A 144 2.98 -12.21 -3.93
CA GLU A 144 2.31 -11.54 -5.06
C GLU A 144 1.31 -10.46 -4.61
N LEU A 145 1.41 -9.27 -5.23
CA LEU A 145 0.49 -8.14 -5.03
C LEU A 145 -0.99 -8.51 -5.29
N SER A 146 -1.25 -9.45 -6.22
CA SER A 146 -2.58 -9.96 -6.51
C SER A 146 -3.25 -10.58 -5.29
N ASP A 147 -2.47 -11.28 -4.45
CA ASP A 147 -3.00 -11.96 -3.27
C ASP A 147 -3.49 -10.94 -2.23
N VAL A 148 -2.83 -9.78 -2.14
CA VAL A 148 -3.22 -8.69 -1.24
C VAL A 148 -4.52 -8.04 -1.70
N VAL A 149 -4.64 -7.70 -2.99
CA VAL A 149 -5.85 -7.08 -3.54
C VAL A 149 -7.05 -8.03 -3.45
N GLU A 150 -6.86 -9.30 -3.81
CA GLU A 150 -7.91 -10.33 -3.68
C GLU A 150 -8.38 -10.49 -2.22
N THR A 151 -7.46 -10.36 -1.26
CA THR A 151 -7.74 -10.41 0.18
C THR A 151 -8.59 -9.21 0.63
N MET A 152 -8.28 -7.99 0.20
CA MET A 152 -9.06 -6.79 0.54
C MET A 152 -10.49 -6.87 0.00
N ASP A 153 -10.62 -7.23 -1.27
CA ASP A 153 -11.89 -7.48 -1.94
C ASP A 153 -12.74 -8.56 -1.24
N ALA A 154 -12.09 -9.61 -0.76
CA ALA A 154 -12.75 -10.66 0.01
C ALA A 154 -13.24 -10.15 1.37
N ALA A 155 -12.42 -9.37 2.08
CA ALA A 155 -12.76 -8.79 3.37
C ALA A 155 -14.02 -7.91 3.31
N GLU A 156 -14.13 -7.05 2.29
CA GLU A 156 -15.32 -6.21 2.08
C GLU A 156 -16.58 -7.05 1.87
N ARG A 157 -16.52 -8.02 0.95
CA ARG A 157 -17.64 -8.95 0.69
C ARG A 157 -18.03 -9.74 1.94
N HIS A 158 -17.06 -10.17 2.74
CA HIS A 158 -17.30 -10.89 3.98
C HIS A 158 -18.05 -10.02 5.01
N LEU A 159 -17.62 -8.77 5.16
CA LEU A 159 -18.24 -7.81 6.07
C LEU A 159 -19.69 -7.48 5.65
N GLU A 160 -19.93 -7.28 4.36
CA GLU A 160 -21.27 -7.03 3.82
C GLU A 160 -22.22 -8.20 4.10
N ARG A 161 -21.75 -9.44 3.87
CA ARG A 161 -22.53 -10.65 4.15
C ARG A 161 -22.82 -10.81 5.63
N LEU A 162 -21.86 -10.52 6.50
CA LEU A 162 -22.07 -10.52 7.95
C LEU A 162 -23.11 -9.47 8.37
N ALA A 163 -22.97 -8.23 7.89
CA ALA A 163 -23.90 -7.15 8.19
C ALA A 163 -25.33 -7.46 7.69
N GLN A 164 -25.46 -8.13 6.54
CA GLN A 164 -26.75 -8.61 6.06
C GLN A 164 -27.34 -9.68 6.97
N ALA A 165 -26.55 -10.68 7.39
CA ALA A 165 -27.02 -11.74 8.28
C ALA A 165 -27.44 -11.22 9.66
N LEU A 166 -26.68 -10.29 10.25
CA LEU A 166 -27.02 -9.65 11.53
C LEU A 166 -28.36 -8.91 11.44
N ARG A 167 -28.58 -8.16 10.34
CA ARG A 167 -29.87 -7.48 10.10
C ARG A 167 -31.04 -8.46 9.99
N GLN A 168 -30.87 -9.58 9.30
CA GLN A 168 -31.91 -10.61 9.19
C GLN A 168 -32.20 -11.30 10.53
N ALA A 169 -31.18 -11.45 11.37
CA ALA A 169 -31.28 -11.99 12.72
C ALA A 169 -31.86 -10.98 13.74
N GLY A 170 -32.13 -9.73 13.35
CA GLY A 170 -32.61 -8.69 14.24
C GLY A 170 -31.55 -8.15 15.22
N VAL A 171 -30.26 -8.44 14.97
CA VAL A 171 -29.14 -7.92 15.77
C VAL A 171 -28.72 -6.56 15.22
N ARG A 172 -28.73 -5.53 16.07
CA ARG A 172 -28.41 -4.17 15.65
C ARG A 172 -26.91 -3.91 15.74
N VAL A 173 -26.34 -3.46 14.62
CA VAL A 173 -24.97 -2.92 14.56
C VAL A 173 -24.96 -1.50 15.13
N THR A 174 -24.01 -1.21 16.01
CA THR A 174 -23.98 0.03 16.80
C THR A 174 -22.91 1.04 16.36
N GLY A 175 -22.05 0.69 15.40
CA GLY A 175 -20.95 1.54 14.95
C GLY A 175 -20.21 0.97 13.75
N GLY A 176 -19.13 1.65 13.34
CA GLY A 176 -18.23 1.18 12.29
C GLY A 176 -17.48 -0.09 12.69
N PHE A 177 -17.10 -0.89 11.70
CA PHE A 177 -16.31 -2.09 11.94
C PHE A 177 -14.89 -1.72 12.40
N TRP A 178 -14.23 -2.67 13.05
CA TRP A 178 -12.80 -2.61 13.31
C TRP A 178 -12.13 -3.91 12.85
N ALA A 179 -10.87 -3.81 12.44
CA ALA A 179 -9.98 -4.91 12.12
C ALA A 179 -9.04 -5.17 13.30
N GLY A 180 -8.87 -6.43 13.69
CA GLY A 180 -7.85 -6.86 14.64
C GLY A 180 -7.02 -8.00 14.03
N LEU A 181 -5.75 -8.08 14.39
CA LEU A 181 -4.86 -9.17 13.98
C LEU A 181 -4.39 -9.94 15.22
N GLU A 182 -4.48 -11.26 15.14
CA GLU A 182 -3.92 -12.16 16.15
C GLU A 182 -3.03 -13.20 15.49
N GLN A 183 -1.83 -13.41 16.04
CA GLN A 183 -0.95 -14.45 15.55
C GLN A 183 -1.53 -15.83 15.84
N VAL A 184 -1.49 -16.73 14.85
CA VAL A 184 -1.86 -18.12 15.08
C VAL A 184 -0.72 -18.83 15.83
N PRO A 185 -0.98 -19.40 17.02
CA PRO A 185 0.06 -20.10 17.77
C PRO A 185 0.70 -21.22 16.94
N GLY A 186 2.03 -21.22 16.88
CA GLY A 186 2.81 -22.21 16.13
C GLY A 186 2.85 -22.01 14.61
N SER A 187 2.24 -20.94 14.09
CA SER A 187 2.29 -20.59 12.66
C SER A 187 2.77 -19.14 12.50
N PRO A 188 4.10 -18.89 12.46
CA PRO A 188 4.65 -17.54 12.50
C PRO A 188 4.27 -16.68 11.26
N ALA A 189 4.02 -17.31 10.11
CA ALA A 189 3.61 -16.65 8.89
C ALA A 189 2.08 -16.55 8.73
N VAL A 190 1.29 -16.98 9.72
CA VAL A 190 -0.17 -16.98 9.63
C VAL A 190 -0.76 -16.13 10.74
N VAL A 191 -1.60 -15.17 10.35
CA VAL A 191 -2.38 -14.35 11.28
C VAL A 191 -3.86 -14.55 11.03
N GLU A 192 -4.64 -14.47 12.09
CA GLU A 192 -6.09 -14.40 12.01
C GLU A 192 -6.53 -12.94 12.06
N GLN A 193 -7.17 -12.50 10.98
CA GLN A 193 -7.78 -11.19 10.90
C GLN A 193 -9.23 -11.27 11.33
N ARG A 194 -9.61 -10.44 12.30
CA ARG A 194 -10.99 -10.26 12.73
C ARG A 194 -11.55 -8.98 12.13
N LEU A 195 -12.58 -9.10 11.32
CA LEU A 195 -13.35 -7.97 10.79
C LEU A 195 -14.66 -7.87 11.59
N ALA A 196 -14.63 -7.07 12.64
CA ALA A 196 -15.63 -7.08 13.69
C ALA A 196 -16.59 -5.90 13.62
N LEU A 197 -17.89 -6.19 13.69
CA LEU A 197 -18.98 -5.22 13.83
C LEU A 197 -19.41 -5.14 15.30
N PRO A 198 -19.49 -3.94 15.89
CA PRO A 198 -20.03 -3.77 17.23
C PRO A 198 -21.56 -3.94 17.22
N VAL A 199 -22.10 -4.60 18.25
CA VAL A 199 -23.53 -4.93 18.39
C VAL A 199 -24.05 -4.65 19.81
N ASP A 200 -25.35 -4.38 19.96
CA ASP A 200 -26.01 -4.11 21.25
C ASP A 200 -26.71 -5.34 21.89
N GLY A 201 -26.76 -6.46 21.18
CA GLY A 201 -27.46 -7.68 21.62
C GLY A 201 -26.59 -8.94 21.59
N GLU A 202 -27.06 -9.98 22.26
CA GLU A 202 -26.49 -11.32 22.11
C GLU A 202 -26.89 -11.91 20.75
N LEU A 203 -25.99 -12.71 20.18
CA LEU A 203 -26.30 -13.45 18.97
C LEU A 203 -27.37 -14.53 19.26
N PRO A 204 -28.30 -14.79 18.32
CA PRO A 204 -29.16 -15.95 18.40
C PRO A 204 -28.33 -17.24 18.52
N GLU A 205 -28.87 -18.22 19.26
CA GLU A 205 -28.24 -19.53 19.37
C GLU A 205 -28.05 -20.16 17.98
N GLY A 206 -26.83 -20.61 17.69
CA GLY A 206 -26.48 -21.19 16.39
C GLY A 206 -26.32 -20.17 15.25
N PHE A 207 -26.20 -18.88 15.54
CA PHE A 207 -25.90 -17.87 14.52
C PHE A 207 -24.66 -18.25 13.70
N ALA A 208 -24.83 -18.34 12.39
CA ALA A 208 -23.77 -18.65 11.45
C ALA A 208 -24.06 -17.99 10.10
N VAL A 209 -23.00 -17.66 9.37
CA VAL A 209 -23.09 -17.18 7.99
C VAL A 209 -22.44 -18.24 7.09
N PRO A 210 -23.16 -18.83 6.12
CA PRO A 210 -22.63 -19.92 5.30
C PRO A 210 -21.29 -19.59 4.65
N GLY A 211 -20.28 -20.43 4.84
CA GLY A 211 -18.96 -20.25 4.25
C GLY A 211 -18.11 -19.15 4.90
N LEU A 212 -18.55 -18.52 6.00
CA LEU A 212 -17.73 -17.61 6.80
C LEU A 212 -17.45 -18.22 8.17
N ARG A 213 -16.25 -17.99 8.68
CA ARG A 213 -15.91 -18.30 10.06
C ARG A 213 -16.28 -17.12 10.93
N ILE A 214 -17.24 -17.32 11.84
CA ILE A 214 -17.74 -16.27 12.72
C ILE A 214 -17.15 -16.43 14.12
N ALA A 215 -16.67 -15.33 14.68
CA ALA A 215 -16.37 -15.19 16.10
C ALA A 215 -17.25 -14.11 16.70
N SER A 216 -17.48 -14.18 18.00
CA SER A 216 -18.21 -13.15 18.73
C SER A 216 -17.67 -13.05 20.15
N GLY A 217 -17.84 -11.89 20.76
CA GLY A 217 -17.44 -11.68 22.13
C GLY A 217 -17.97 -10.37 22.67
N VAL A 218 -17.42 -10.00 23.82
CA VAL A 218 -17.71 -8.75 24.49
C VAL A 218 -16.39 -8.10 24.83
N LEU A 219 -16.21 -6.85 24.38
CA LEU A 219 -15.19 -5.98 24.93
C LEU A 219 -15.74 -5.41 26.24
N PRO A 220 -15.08 -5.63 27.38
CA PRO A 220 -15.52 -5.03 28.64
C PRO A 220 -15.39 -3.51 28.56
N ARG A 221 -15.96 -2.85 29.55
CA ARG A 221 -15.64 -1.45 29.79
C ARG A 221 -14.14 -1.35 30.07
N ARG A 222 -13.48 -0.36 29.49
CA ARG A 222 -12.01 -0.32 29.44
C ARG A 222 -11.48 1.07 29.17
N GLU A 223 -10.24 1.32 29.55
CA GLU A 223 -9.46 2.42 28.99
C GLU A 223 -8.73 1.95 27.74
N GLU A 224 -8.76 2.81 26.73
CA GLU A 224 -8.03 2.62 25.47
C GLU A 224 -7.03 3.75 25.28
N ALA A 225 -5.81 3.40 24.88
CA ALA A 225 -4.89 4.31 24.21
C ALA A 225 -5.17 4.22 22.72
N TYR A 226 -5.22 5.36 22.02
CA TYR A 226 -5.46 5.37 20.59
C TYR A 226 -4.71 6.51 19.91
N VAL A 227 -4.44 6.30 18.62
CA VAL A 227 -3.92 7.31 17.70
C VAL A 227 -4.83 7.39 16.48
N VAL A 228 -4.85 8.56 15.85
CA VAL A 228 -5.53 8.77 14.57
C VAL A 228 -4.45 9.09 13.55
N MET A 229 -4.39 8.28 12.50
CA MET A 229 -3.51 8.45 11.35
C MET A 229 -4.34 8.92 10.15
N THR A 230 -3.78 9.80 9.34
CA THR A 230 -4.36 10.23 8.08
C THR A 230 -3.66 9.51 6.94
N MET A 231 -4.45 8.95 6.03
CA MET A 231 -3.98 8.32 4.81
C MET A 231 -4.53 9.12 3.63
N THR A 232 -3.75 9.30 2.59
CA THR A 232 -4.20 9.82 1.30
C THR A 232 -4.24 8.67 0.30
N ASP A 233 -5.18 8.70 -0.65
CA ASP A 233 -5.24 7.69 -1.72
C ASP A 233 -3.92 7.58 -2.53
N ASP A 234 -3.17 8.68 -2.59
CA ASP A 234 -1.86 8.75 -3.23
C ASP A 234 -0.68 8.42 -2.29
N GLU A 235 -0.90 7.86 -1.09
CA GLU A 235 0.19 7.55 -0.17
C GLU A 235 1.23 6.65 -0.85
N PRO A 236 2.46 7.15 -1.08
CA PRO A 236 3.50 6.38 -1.75
C PRO A 236 4.03 5.23 -0.89
N ASP A 237 3.51 5.08 0.34
CA ASP A 237 3.81 3.97 1.22
C ASP A 237 3.13 2.69 0.71
N LEU A 238 2.13 2.74 -0.18
CA LEU A 238 1.61 1.58 -0.92
C LEU A 238 2.49 1.14 -2.10
N LEU A 239 3.71 1.67 -2.26
CA LEU A 239 4.69 1.11 -3.18
C LEU A 239 5.07 -0.30 -2.69
N VAL A 240 4.30 -1.29 -3.13
CA VAL A 240 4.55 -2.71 -2.86
C VAL A 240 5.91 -3.17 -3.41
N ASP A 241 6.50 -2.37 -4.30
CA ASP A 241 7.83 -2.57 -4.87
C ASP A 241 8.98 -1.89 -4.07
N ALA A 242 8.67 -1.20 -2.97
CA ALA A 242 9.69 -0.61 -2.11
C ALA A 242 10.54 -1.73 -1.46
N PRO A 243 11.88 -1.63 -1.48
CA PRO A 243 12.73 -2.60 -0.79
C PRO A 243 12.41 -2.65 0.70
N GLY A 244 11.79 -3.75 1.16
CA GLY A 244 11.38 -3.94 2.56
C GLY A 244 9.92 -3.58 2.87
N GLY A 245 9.11 -3.23 1.86
CA GLY A 245 7.68 -2.95 2.01
C GLY A 245 7.35 -1.50 2.41
N PRO A 246 6.06 -1.22 2.72
CA PRO A 246 5.58 0.10 3.15
C PRO A 246 6.32 0.61 4.39
N LEU A 247 6.56 1.92 4.47
CA LEU A 247 6.99 2.51 5.73
C LEU A 247 5.85 2.42 6.76
N PRO A 248 6.13 2.09 8.03
CA PRO A 248 5.10 2.07 9.07
C PRO A 248 4.59 3.49 9.37
N PRO A 249 3.29 3.68 9.69
CA PRO A 249 2.78 4.97 10.16
C PRO A 249 3.50 5.42 11.44
N GLU A 250 3.86 6.69 11.54
CA GLU A 250 4.62 7.21 12.69
C GLU A 250 3.83 7.12 13.99
N GLU A 251 2.53 7.37 13.92
CA GLU A 251 1.63 7.29 15.06
C GLU A 251 1.60 5.89 15.66
N MET A 252 1.77 4.86 14.84
CA MET A 252 1.85 3.46 15.31
C MET A 252 3.16 3.20 16.05
N ILE A 253 4.27 3.80 15.63
CA ILE A 253 5.55 3.72 16.34
C ILE A 253 5.43 4.41 17.70
N VAL A 254 4.92 5.64 17.73
CA VAL A 254 4.75 6.41 18.97
C VAL A 254 3.80 5.72 19.94
N LEU A 255 2.68 5.17 19.44
CA LEU A 255 1.79 4.36 20.27
C LEU A 255 2.55 3.19 20.91
N SER A 256 3.44 2.55 20.15
CA SER A 256 4.27 1.45 20.66
C SER A 256 5.21 1.90 21.76
N GLU A 257 5.94 3.00 21.55
CA GLU A 257 6.90 3.57 22.50
C GLU A 257 6.21 3.99 23.79
N VAL A 258 5.09 4.72 23.71
CA VAL A 258 4.33 5.17 24.88
C VAL A 258 3.75 4.00 25.68
N LEU A 259 3.33 2.92 25.01
CA LEU A 259 2.89 1.71 25.69
C LEU A 259 4.05 1.02 26.42
N GLU A 260 5.21 0.91 25.77
CA GLU A 260 6.42 0.31 26.36
C GLU A 260 6.93 1.11 27.57
N GLU A 261 7.06 2.44 27.45
CA GLU A 261 7.49 3.33 28.55
C GLU A 261 6.58 3.21 29.78
N ARG A 262 5.29 2.94 29.57
CA ARG A 262 4.30 2.77 30.64
C ARG A 262 4.19 1.33 31.13
N GLY A 263 4.96 0.40 30.56
CA GLY A 263 4.91 -1.03 30.89
C GLY A 263 3.55 -1.66 30.57
N LEU A 264 2.85 -1.14 29.56
CA LEU A 264 1.54 -1.61 29.13
C LEU A 264 1.70 -2.63 28.01
N ASP A 265 0.95 -3.73 28.10
CA ASP A 265 0.93 -4.76 27.07
C ASP A 265 0.23 -4.25 25.80
N ARG A 266 0.78 -4.63 24.65
CA ARG A 266 0.20 -4.35 23.33
C ARG A 266 -0.84 -5.40 22.97
N SER A 267 -1.82 -5.60 23.86
CA SER A 267 -2.95 -6.47 23.55
C SER A 267 -3.68 -5.99 22.29
N GLU A 268 -4.19 -6.95 21.49
CA GLU A 268 -4.90 -6.79 20.20
C GLU A 268 -5.12 -5.33 19.76
N VAL A 269 -4.28 -4.86 18.82
CA VAL A 269 -4.48 -3.55 18.19
C VAL A 269 -5.74 -3.63 17.32
N ARG A 270 -6.70 -2.75 17.60
CA ARG A 270 -7.94 -2.62 16.82
C ARG A 270 -7.89 -1.38 15.96
N GLN A 271 -7.98 -1.58 14.64
CA GLN A 271 -7.93 -0.52 13.64
C GLN A 271 -9.33 -0.28 13.07
N ARG A 272 -9.73 0.98 12.86
CA ARG A 272 -11.01 1.31 12.21
C ARG A 272 -10.88 2.51 11.31
N GLY A 273 -11.57 2.49 10.16
CA GLY A 273 -11.76 3.67 9.33
C GLY A 273 -12.72 4.65 10.00
N LEU A 274 -12.32 5.91 10.09
CA LEU A 274 -13.16 7.03 10.53
C LEU A 274 -13.90 7.69 9.37
N GLY A 275 -13.55 7.32 8.13
CA GLY A 275 -14.13 7.85 6.89
C GLY A 275 -13.29 8.95 6.26
N ARG A 276 -13.86 9.59 5.24
CA ARG A 276 -13.23 10.64 4.44
C ARG A 276 -13.20 11.96 5.21
N ILE A 277 -12.03 12.58 5.30
CA ILE A 277 -11.80 13.91 5.87
C ILE A 277 -11.62 14.88 4.69
N GLY A 278 -12.69 15.55 4.26
CA GLY A 278 -12.60 16.50 3.14
C GLY A 278 -13.93 16.86 2.49
N ASP A 279 -14.77 17.60 3.22
CA ASP A 279 -15.69 18.56 2.59
C ASP A 279 -16.07 19.63 3.64
N ALA A 280 -15.18 20.62 3.85
CA ALA A 280 -15.50 21.94 4.43
C ALA A 280 -14.21 22.78 4.64
N GLY A 281 -14.06 23.84 3.83
CA GLY A 281 -13.38 25.07 4.23
C GLY A 281 -11.86 25.14 3.97
N ASP A 282 -11.49 26.07 3.08
CA ASP A 282 -10.15 26.59 2.80
C ASP A 282 -9.14 25.64 2.15
N GLY A 283 -9.14 25.66 0.81
CA GLY A 283 -7.89 25.65 0.04
C GLY A 283 -7.31 24.30 -0.37
N VAL A 284 -8.04 23.20 -0.20
CA VAL A 284 -7.63 21.91 -0.77
C VAL A 284 -8.04 21.85 -2.24
N THR A 285 -7.06 21.70 -3.12
CA THR A 285 -7.22 21.43 -4.56
C THR A 285 -8.08 20.18 -4.77
N GLU A 286 -9.04 20.23 -5.70
CA GLU A 286 -9.79 19.05 -6.17
C GLU A 286 -8.81 17.93 -6.53
N GLY A 287 -8.82 16.80 -5.82
CA GLY A 287 -8.07 15.63 -6.27
C GLY A 287 -7.74 14.52 -5.26
N GLU A 288 -7.60 14.82 -3.97
CA GLU A 288 -7.12 13.80 -3.00
C GLU A 288 -8.17 13.50 -1.93
N ASP A 289 -8.73 12.28 -1.98
CA ASP A 289 -9.55 11.80 -0.89
C ASP A 289 -8.62 11.41 0.28
N VAL A 290 -8.71 12.18 1.37
CA VAL A 290 -8.01 11.90 2.62
C VAL A 290 -8.91 11.05 3.50
N TYR A 291 -8.40 9.93 3.99
CA TYR A 291 -9.08 9.04 4.92
C TYR A 291 -8.41 9.13 6.29
N ALA A 292 -9.18 9.02 7.36
CA ALA A 292 -8.62 8.79 8.68
C ALA A 292 -8.82 7.35 9.12
N MET A 293 -7.80 6.80 9.73
CA MET A 293 -7.84 5.54 10.44
C MET A 293 -7.49 5.77 11.91
N GLU A 294 -8.15 5.04 12.79
CA GLU A 294 -7.83 5.02 14.21
C GLU A 294 -7.27 3.65 14.58
N ALA A 295 -6.16 3.62 15.30
CA ALA A 295 -5.66 2.42 15.96
C ALA A 295 -5.79 2.57 17.47
N ALA A 296 -6.43 1.59 18.13
CA ALA A 296 -6.69 1.60 19.56
C ALA A 296 -6.23 0.30 20.22
N VAL A 297 -5.69 0.43 21.43
CA VAL A 297 -5.22 -0.68 22.28
C VAL A 297 -5.90 -0.59 23.64
N THR A 298 -6.34 -1.73 24.17
CA THR A 298 -6.84 -1.79 25.55
C THR A 298 -5.66 -1.71 26.50
N VAL A 299 -5.66 -0.70 27.35
CA VAL A 299 -4.60 -0.51 28.36
C VAL A 299 -5.02 -0.95 29.75
N ARG A 300 -6.34 -0.91 30.04
CA ARG A 300 -6.89 -1.32 31.34
C ARG A 300 -8.35 -1.72 31.20
N VAL A 301 -8.77 -2.84 31.80
CA VAL A 301 -10.19 -3.18 31.94
C VAL A 301 -10.76 -2.46 33.16
N LEU A 302 -11.97 -1.92 33.00
CA LEU A 302 -12.74 -1.26 34.05
C LEU A 302 -13.99 -2.11 34.27
N ASP A 303 -14.24 -2.53 35.51
CA ASP A 303 -15.33 -3.44 35.86
C ASP A 303 -16.74 -2.96 35.42
#